data_AF-A0A1C0VAY8-F1
#
_entry.id   AF-A0A1C0VAY8-F1
#
_cell.length_a   1.000
_cell.length_b   1.000
_cell.length_c   1.000
_cell.angle_alpha   90.00
_cell.angle_beta   90.00
_cell.angle_gamma   90.00
#
_symmetry.space_group_name_H-M   'P 1'
#
loop_
_entity.id
_entity.type
_entity.pdbx_description
1 polymer ?
#
loop_
_entity_poly.entity_id
_entity_poly.type
_entity_poly.pdbx_seq_one_letter_code
_entity_poly.pdbx_strand_id
1 'polypeptide(L)'
;MLKPPPPPPIAPKQMNLLRVVAAMAWADGHLADEEIEVMLDRFSQLFARDGQQSIELKQDLREYLVQNLPLAEIVPKLTNDADKELALELAYETIASSARTPDEAVINAEESAAYGELVRLLALSPDVVKRIESNSNQAGASKQDLIEFLAQKLAETDLS
;
A
#
# COMPACT_ATOMS: atom_id res chain seq x y z
N MET A 1 20.04 9.82 26.41
CA MET A 1 19.38 10.40 25.22
C MET A 1 19.23 9.28 24.22
N LEU A 2 18.01 8.79 24.01
CA LEU A 2 17.73 7.77 22.99
C LEU A 2 17.94 8.43 21.63
N LYS A 3 18.94 8.00 20.87
CA LYS A 3 19.03 8.37 19.45
C LYS A 3 17.79 7.77 18.78
N PRO A 4 17.06 8.54 17.95
CA PRO A 4 16.04 7.93 17.11
C PRO A 4 16.70 6.82 16.29
N PRO A 5 16.02 5.68 16.09
CA PRO A 5 16.55 4.63 15.24
C PRO A 5 16.97 5.24 13.89
N PRO A 6 18.05 4.74 13.27
CA PRO A 6 18.38 5.16 11.92
C PRO A 6 17.11 5.03 11.05
N PRO A 7 16.83 5.99 10.16
CA PRO A 7 15.67 5.90 9.32
C PRO A 7 15.71 4.54 8.61
N PRO A 8 14.57 3.82 8.52
CA PRO A 8 14.54 2.57 7.79
C PRO A 8 15.09 2.82 6.39
N PRO A 9 15.71 1.83 5.73
CA PRO A 9 16.18 1.94 4.34
C PRO A 9 15.04 2.08 3.32
N ILE A 10 13.87 2.56 3.76
CA ILE A 10 12.72 2.98 2.97
C ILE A 10 12.68 4.50 2.97
N ALA A 11 12.58 5.10 1.78
CA ALA A 11 12.40 6.53 1.66
C ALA A 11 11.07 6.97 2.30
N PRO A 12 10.98 8.17 2.91
CA PRO A 12 9.72 8.67 3.50
C PRO A 12 8.53 8.62 2.54
N LYS A 13 8.77 8.81 1.24
CA LYS A 13 7.79 8.66 0.16
C LYS A 13 7.24 7.23 0.07
N GLN A 14 8.11 6.23 -0.03
CA GLN A 14 7.74 4.82 -0.06
C GLN A 14 6.97 4.41 1.20
N MET A 15 7.37 4.91 2.37
CA MET A 15 6.64 4.69 3.62
C MET A 15 5.22 5.28 3.59
N ASN A 16 5.03 6.48 3.01
CA ASN A 16 3.70 7.07 2.89
C ASN A 16 2.81 6.27 1.94
N LEU A 17 3.35 5.81 0.80
CA LEU A 17 2.63 4.94 -0.13
C LEU A 17 2.22 3.62 0.53
N LEU A 18 3.15 2.98 1.24
CA LEU A 18 2.89 1.76 2.00
C LEU A 18 1.78 1.95 3.04
N ARG A 19 1.76 3.09 3.74
CA ARG A 19 0.70 3.41 4.70
C ARG A 19 -0.66 3.62 4.05
N VAL A 20 -0.72 4.20 2.84
CA VAL A 20 -1.99 4.29 2.09
C VAL A 20 -2.50 2.90 1.75
N VAL A 21 -1.63 2.04 1.20
CA VAL A 21 -1.99 0.66 0.86
C VAL A 21 -2.49 -0.10 2.08
N ALA A 22 -1.79 0.00 3.20
CA ALA A 22 -2.21 -0.65 4.44
C ALA A 22 -3.56 -0.12 4.95
N ALA A 23 -3.76 1.20 4.98
CA ALA A 23 -5.04 1.79 5.39
C ALA A 23 -6.20 1.33 4.51
N MET A 24 -5.95 1.11 3.21
CA MET A 24 -6.93 0.55 2.28
C MET A 24 -7.19 -0.93 2.51
N ALA A 25 -6.14 -1.72 2.80
CA ALA A 25 -6.27 -3.12 3.17
C ALA A 25 -7.00 -3.31 4.52
N TRP A 26 -6.97 -2.30 5.40
CA TRP A 26 -7.73 -2.26 6.65
C TRP A 26 -9.18 -1.77 6.49
N ALA A 27 -9.62 -1.37 5.30
CA ALA A 27 -10.90 -0.67 5.09
C ALA A 27 -12.13 -1.49 5.53
N ASP A 28 -12.09 -2.81 5.33
CA ASP A 28 -13.14 -3.73 5.75
C ASP A 28 -12.95 -4.27 7.19
N GLY A 29 -11.97 -3.74 7.91
CA GLY A 29 -11.58 -4.14 9.26
C GLY A 29 -10.85 -5.48 9.34
N HIS A 30 -10.47 -6.09 8.21
CA HIS A 30 -9.87 -7.41 8.15
C HIS A 30 -8.63 -7.41 7.25
N LEU A 31 -7.48 -7.14 7.85
CA LEU A 31 -6.20 -7.53 7.28
C LEU A 31 -5.69 -8.73 8.08
N ALA A 32 -5.57 -9.90 7.46
CA ALA A 32 -5.13 -11.08 8.17
C ALA A 32 -3.65 -10.91 8.59
N ASP A 33 -3.30 -11.38 9.79
CA ASP A 33 -1.91 -11.33 10.27
C ASP A 33 -0.95 -12.00 9.28
N GLU A 34 -1.40 -13.06 8.61
CA GLU A 34 -0.65 -13.74 7.56
C GLU A 34 -0.40 -12.84 6.34
N GLU A 35 -1.36 -11.99 5.96
CA GLU A 35 -1.22 -11.06 4.83
C GLU A 35 -0.26 -9.93 5.16
N ILE A 36 -0.33 -9.42 6.38
CA ILE A 36 0.65 -8.48 6.93
C ILE A 36 2.04 -9.12 6.89
N GLU A 37 2.18 -10.37 7.35
CA GLU A 37 3.47 -11.05 7.38
C GLU A 37 4.09 -11.26 5.99
N VAL A 38 3.30 -11.71 4.99
CA VAL A 38 3.81 -11.90 3.62
C VAL A 38 4.22 -10.56 3.00
N MET A 39 3.41 -9.52 3.21
CA MET A 39 3.69 -8.17 2.71
C MET A 39 4.97 -7.61 3.37
N LEU A 40 5.11 -7.76 4.68
CA LEU A 40 6.30 -7.36 5.43
C LEU A 40 7.55 -8.14 5.01
N ASP A 41 7.44 -9.45 4.78
CA ASP A 41 8.56 -10.28 4.30
C ASP A 41 9.03 -9.85 2.91
N ARG A 42 8.11 -9.50 2.02
CA ARG A 42 8.49 -9.03 0.69
C ARG A 42 9.13 -7.65 0.71
N PHE A 43 8.54 -6.70 1.41
CA PHE A 43 9.12 -5.37 1.51
C PHE A 43 10.47 -5.40 2.24
N SER A 44 10.59 -6.19 3.30
CA SER A 44 11.85 -6.29 4.01
C SER A 44 12.96 -6.89 3.15
N GLN A 45 12.65 -7.82 2.24
CA GLN A 45 13.61 -8.39 1.29
C GLN A 45 14.04 -7.39 0.21
N LEU A 46 13.14 -6.52 -0.23
CA LEU A 46 13.42 -5.57 -1.32
C LEU A 46 14.23 -4.37 -0.88
N PHE A 47 13.95 -3.86 0.32
CA PHE A 47 14.56 -2.63 0.82
C PHE A 47 15.77 -2.90 1.72
N ALA A 48 15.95 -4.12 2.20
CA ALA A 48 17.15 -4.48 2.96
C ALA A 48 18.33 -4.80 2.05
N ARG A 49 19.53 -4.48 2.53
CA ARG A 49 20.80 -4.76 1.86
C ARG A 49 21.36 -6.13 2.23
N ASP A 50 20.98 -6.66 3.39
CA ASP A 50 21.40 -7.96 3.92
C ASP A 50 20.32 -8.57 4.82
N GLY A 51 20.54 -9.84 5.20
CA GLY A 51 19.57 -10.62 5.98
C GLY A 51 19.32 -10.10 7.39
N GLN A 52 20.30 -9.42 8.02
CA GLN A 52 20.12 -8.86 9.35
C GLN A 52 19.26 -7.59 9.28
N GLN A 53 19.55 -6.72 8.30
CA GLN A 53 18.73 -5.53 8.04
C GLN A 53 17.30 -5.89 7.61
N SER A 54 17.10 -7.01 6.92
CA SER A 54 15.76 -7.50 6.56
C SER A 54 14.91 -7.80 7.79
N ILE A 55 15.49 -8.43 8.82
CA ILE A 55 14.77 -8.73 10.07
C ILE A 55 14.39 -7.45 10.82
N GLU A 56 15.33 -6.51 10.93
CA GLU A 56 15.10 -5.22 11.59
C GLU A 56 14.04 -4.39 10.86
N LEU A 57 14.15 -4.30 9.53
CA LEU A 57 13.19 -3.59 8.70
C LEU A 57 11.79 -4.22 8.78
N LYS A 58 11.68 -5.55 8.85
CA LYS A 58 10.39 -6.22 9.01
C LYS A 58 9.71 -5.78 10.31
N GLN A 59 10.46 -5.69 11.42
CA GLN A 59 9.93 -5.23 12.71
C GLN A 59 9.48 -3.78 12.64
N ASP A 60 10.33 -2.90 12.11
CA ASP A 60 10.00 -1.47 11.96
C ASP A 60 8.74 -1.27 11.11
N LEU A 61 8.67 -1.94 9.95
CA LEU A 61 7.50 -1.86 9.08
C LEU A 61 6.25 -2.37 9.79
N ARG A 62 6.33 -3.46 10.55
CA ARG A 62 5.20 -3.98 11.33
C ARG A 62 4.67 -2.93 12.28
N GLU A 63 5.53 -2.29 13.05
CA GLU A 63 5.14 -1.24 14.00
C GLU A 63 4.42 -0.08 13.33
N TYR A 64 4.75 0.24 12.07
CA TYR A 64 4.06 1.27 11.30
C TYR A 64 2.72 0.79 10.72
N LEU A 65 2.63 -0.45 10.24
CA LEU A 65 1.41 -0.97 9.63
C LEU A 65 0.30 -1.21 10.66
N VAL A 66 0.66 -1.63 11.89
CA VAL A 66 -0.32 -1.84 12.97
C VAL A 66 -0.87 -0.55 13.57
N GLN A 67 -0.22 0.60 13.35
CA GLN A 67 -0.72 1.90 13.82
C GLN A 67 -2.01 2.34 13.10
N ASN A 68 -2.34 1.74 11.95
CA ASN A 68 -3.54 2.00 11.15
C ASN A 68 -3.92 3.49 11.09
N LEU A 69 -2.99 4.32 10.59
CA LEU A 69 -3.21 5.75 10.50
C LEU A 69 -4.31 6.07 9.48
N PRO A 70 -5.19 7.05 9.77
CA PRO A 70 -6.27 7.41 8.86
C PRO A 70 -5.73 8.04 7.56
N LEU A 71 -6.42 7.79 6.44
CA LEU A 71 -6.03 8.32 5.13
C LEU A 71 -5.86 9.85 5.13
N ALA A 72 -6.69 10.57 5.88
CA ALA A 72 -6.62 12.02 6.03
C ALA A 72 -5.27 12.52 6.62
N GLU A 73 -4.52 11.68 7.34
CA GLU A 73 -3.19 12.01 7.87
C GLU A 73 -2.04 11.60 6.95
N ILE A 74 -2.28 10.65 6.05
CA ILE A 74 -1.26 10.09 5.15
C ILE A 74 -1.27 10.85 3.82
N VAL A 75 -2.44 11.03 3.22
CA VAL A 75 -2.61 11.62 1.88
C VAL A 75 -1.99 13.01 1.74
N PRO A 76 -2.07 13.93 2.73
CA PRO A 76 -1.40 15.24 2.63
C PRO A 76 0.13 15.16 2.50
N LYS A 77 0.74 14.01 2.83
CA LYS A 77 2.19 13.79 2.70
C LYS A 77 2.60 13.36 1.28
N LEU A 78 1.64 13.08 0.39
CA LEU A 78 1.86 12.81 -1.03
C LEU A 78 1.86 14.16 -1.79
N THR A 79 3.05 14.69 -2.01
CA THR A 79 3.23 16.10 -2.41
C THR A 79 3.19 16.33 -3.92
N ASN A 80 3.34 15.29 -4.73
CA ASN A 80 3.29 15.38 -6.19
C ASN A 80 2.20 14.46 -6.77
N ASP A 81 1.79 14.77 -8.00
CA ASP A 81 0.68 14.05 -8.64
C ASP A 81 1.07 12.61 -9.01
N ALA A 82 2.33 12.34 -9.32
CA ALA A 82 2.80 10.98 -9.60
C ALA A 82 2.64 10.05 -8.38
N ASP A 83 2.96 10.54 -7.18
CA ASP A 83 2.80 9.79 -5.93
C ASP A 83 1.32 9.58 -5.60
N LYS A 84 0.47 10.56 -5.90
CA LYS A 84 -0.97 10.44 -5.72
C LYS A 84 -1.59 9.43 -6.67
N GLU A 85 -1.20 9.47 -7.94
CA GLU A 85 -1.62 8.50 -8.95
C GLU A 85 -1.17 7.09 -8.57
N LEU A 86 0.09 6.94 -8.16
CA LEU A 86 0.62 5.66 -7.71
C LEU A 86 -0.10 5.17 -6.44
N ALA A 87 -0.34 6.04 -5.46
CA ALA A 87 -1.09 5.68 -4.27
C ALA A 87 -2.50 5.17 -4.62
N LEU A 88 -3.16 5.78 -5.60
CA LEU A 88 -4.47 5.36 -6.07
C LEU A 88 -4.42 4.01 -6.80
N GLU A 89 -3.43 3.80 -7.66
CA GLU A 89 -3.21 2.54 -8.38
C GLU A 89 -3.00 1.39 -7.38
N LEU A 90 -2.08 1.56 -6.44
CA LEU A 90 -1.78 0.54 -5.43
C LEU A 90 -2.98 0.27 -4.51
N ALA A 91 -3.69 1.32 -4.10
CA ALA A 91 -4.90 1.20 -3.29
C ALA A 91 -6.01 0.42 -3.99
N TYR A 92 -6.25 0.72 -5.27
CA TYR A 92 -7.28 0.06 -6.05
C TYR A 92 -6.96 -1.43 -6.26
N GLU A 93 -5.71 -1.75 -6.60
CA GLU A 93 -5.27 -3.15 -6.74
C GLU A 93 -5.39 -3.93 -5.43
N THR A 94 -5.12 -3.28 -4.30
CA THR A 94 -5.21 -3.89 -2.97
C THR A 94 -6.63 -4.31 -2.64
N ILE A 95 -7.60 -3.42 -2.80
CA ILE A 95 -9.01 -3.74 -2.52
C ILE A 95 -9.59 -4.67 -3.58
N ALA A 96 -9.19 -4.54 -4.85
CA ALA A 96 -9.69 -5.40 -5.92
C ALA A 96 -9.17 -6.86 -5.79
N SER A 97 -7.99 -7.06 -5.22
CA SER A 97 -7.41 -8.38 -4.98
C SER A 97 -7.77 -8.96 -3.60
N SER A 98 -8.47 -8.20 -2.74
CA SER A 98 -8.86 -8.65 -1.41
C SER A 98 -10.00 -9.68 -1.44
N ALA A 99 -10.75 -9.72 -2.56
CA ALA A 99 -11.93 -10.56 -2.77
C ALA A 99 -11.72 -11.98 -2.25
N ARG A 100 -12.47 -12.35 -1.20
CA ARG A 100 -12.21 -13.56 -0.42
C ARG A 100 -12.70 -14.81 -1.14
N THR A 101 -13.67 -14.65 -2.03
CA THR A 101 -14.23 -15.73 -2.84
C THR A 101 -14.52 -15.26 -4.27
N PRO A 102 -14.47 -16.15 -5.28
CA PRO A 102 -14.81 -15.81 -6.66
C PRO A 102 -16.27 -15.34 -6.87
N ASP A 103 -17.15 -15.67 -5.92
CA ASP A 103 -18.58 -15.35 -5.95
C ASP A 103 -18.92 -14.04 -5.21
N GLU A 104 -17.97 -13.44 -4.50
CA GLU A 104 -18.15 -12.12 -3.88
C GLU A 104 -17.89 -10.99 -4.87
N ALA A 105 -18.49 -9.83 -4.60
CA ALA A 105 -18.14 -8.62 -5.32
C ALA A 105 -16.63 -8.33 -5.13
N VAL A 106 -15.96 -7.94 -6.22
CA VAL A 106 -14.51 -7.64 -6.23
C VAL A 106 -14.13 -6.57 -5.20
N ILE A 107 -15.05 -5.64 -4.91
CA ILE A 107 -14.89 -4.59 -3.90
C ILE A 107 -16.20 -4.52 -3.10
N ASN A 108 -16.13 -4.57 -1.77
CA ASN A 108 -17.29 -4.46 -0.89
C ASN A 108 -17.68 -2.99 -0.57
N ALA A 109 -18.71 -2.78 0.26
CA ALA A 109 -19.22 -1.44 0.55
C ALA A 109 -18.24 -0.60 1.39
N GLU A 110 -17.54 -1.23 2.33
CA GLU A 110 -16.55 -0.63 3.21
C GLU A 110 -15.30 -0.19 2.43
N GLU A 111 -14.78 -1.07 1.57
CA GLU A 111 -13.67 -0.77 0.68
C GLU A 111 -14.02 0.31 -0.34
N SER A 112 -15.24 0.26 -0.90
CA SER A 112 -15.74 1.29 -1.80
C SER A 112 -15.82 2.66 -1.12
N ALA A 113 -16.24 2.70 0.15
CA ALA A 113 -16.28 3.92 0.93
C ALA A 113 -14.87 4.48 1.21
N ALA A 114 -13.93 3.62 1.64
CA ALA A 114 -12.53 4.01 1.87
C ALA A 114 -11.86 4.49 0.58
N TYR A 115 -12.11 3.82 -0.55
CA TYR A 115 -11.60 4.21 -1.86
C TYR A 115 -12.16 5.55 -2.30
N GLY A 116 -13.46 5.78 -2.11
CA GLY A 116 -14.10 7.07 -2.37
C GLY A 116 -13.51 8.19 -1.52
N GLU A 117 -13.19 7.92 -0.25
CA GLU A 117 -12.47 8.86 0.60
C GLU A 117 -11.06 9.15 0.07
N LEU A 118 -10.29 8.12 -0.31
CA LEU A 118 -8.97 8.28 -0.89
C LEU A 118 -9.01 9.16 -2.15
N VAL A 119 -9.89 8.86 -3.11
CA VAL A 119 -10.06 9.65 -4.34
C VAL A 119 -10.35 11.12 -4.01
N ARG A 120 -11.24 11.37 -3.04
CA ARG A 120 -11.59 12.71 -2.59
C ARG A 120 -10.40 13.45 -1.98
N LEU A 121 -9.57 12.76 -1.18
CA LEU A 121 -8.41 13.33 -0.51
C LEU A 121 -7.25 13.61 -1.48
N LEU A 122 -7.04 12.73 -2.47
CA LEU A 122 -6.01 12.90 -3.48
C LEU A 122 -6.30 14.07 -4.42
N ALA A 123 -7.58 14.44 -4.56
CA ALA A 123 -8.06 15.52 -5.42
C ALA A 123 -7.60 15.37 -6.88
N LEU A 124 -7.57 14.13 -7.38
CA LEU A 124 -7.23 13.80 -8.76
C LEU A 124 -8.43 14.05 -9.68
N SER A 125 -8.14 14.30 -10.96
CA SER A 125 -9.20 14.47 -11.96
C SER A 125 -9.93 13.15 -12.23
N PRO A 126 -11.25 13.15 -12.49
CA PRO A 126 -12.01 11.92 -12.77
C PRO A 126 -11.46 11.11 -13.94
N ASP A 127 -10.87 11.78 -14.94
CA ASP A 127 -10.25 11.11 -16.09
C ASP A 127 -9.00 10.30 -15.69
N VAL A 128 -8.23 10.80 -14.72
CA VAL A 128 -7.04 10.12 -14.18
C VAL A 128 -7.47 8.90 -13.37
N VAL A 129 -8.49 9.05 -12.52
CA VAL A 129 -9.05 7.95 -11.72
C VAL A 129 -9.53 6.82 -12.64
N LYS A 130 -10.37 7.14 -13.64
CA LYS A 130 -10.86 6.16 -14.61
C LYS A 130 -9.73 5.47 -15.39
N ARG A 131 -8.70 6.22 -15.77
CA ARG A 131 -7.53 5.66 -16.46
C ARG A 131 -6.81 4.64 -15.58
N ILE A 132 -6.63 4.94 -14.30
CA ILE A 132 -5.98 4.05 -13.34
C ILE A 132 -6.83 2.79 -13.15
N GLU A 133 -8.12 2.95 -12.88
CA GLU A 133 -9.07 1.82 -12.75
C GLU A 133 -9.09 0.93 -14.00
N SER A 134 -8.96 1.51 -15.20
CA SER A 134 -8.95 0.77 -16.46
C SER A 134 -7.61 0.10 -16.78
N ASN A 135 -6.51 0.65 -16.27
CA ASN A 135 -5.17 0.09 -16.45
C ASN A 135 -4.87 -1.02 -15.44
N SER A 136 -5.60 -1.04 -14.32
CA SER A 136 -5.50 -2.09 -13.34
C SER A 136 -5.85 -3.44 -13.94
N ASN A 137 -4.89 -4.37 -13.83
CA ASN A 137 -4.92 -5.61 -14.57
C ASN A 137 -5.80 -6.61 -13.82
N GLN A 138 -7.11 -6.48 -13.97
CA GLN A 138 -8.19 -7.27 -13.35
C GLN A 138 -8.20 -8.77 -13.78
N ALA A 139 -7.05 -9.44 -13.79
CA ALA A 139 -6.94 -10.81 -14.29
C ALA A 139 -6.30 -11.74 -13.25
N GLY A 140 -7.10 -12.17 -12.27
CA GLY A 140 -6.88 -13.42 -11.52
C GLY A 140 -5.54 -13.56 -10.79
N ALA A 141 -4.90 -12.43 -10.47
CA ALA A 141 -3.66 -12.39 -9.71
C ALA A 141 -3.91 -12.92 -8.30
N SER A 142 -3.09 -13.86 -7.85
CA SER A 142 -3.13 -14.31 -6.46
C SER A 142 -2.72 -13.17 -5.52
N LYS A 143 -3.06 -13.24 -4.23
CA LYS A 143 -2.60 -12.26 -3.23
C LYS A 143 -1.06 -12.14 -3.20
N GLN A 144 -0.33 -13.19 -3.57
CA GLN A 144 1.13 -13.13 -3.73
C GLN A 144 1.55 -12.31 -4.94
N ASP A 145 0.85 -12.40 -6.06
CA ASP A 145 1.13 -11.60 -7.25
C ASP A 145 0.83 -10.11 -7.00
N LEU A 146 -0.21 -9.80 -6.22
CA LEU A 146 -0.44 -8.43 -5.73
C LEU A 146 0.76 -7.94 -4.93
N ILE A 147 1.21 -8.71 -3.93
CA ILE A 147 2.30 -8.28 -3.06
C ILE A 147 3.58 -8.05 -3.88
N GLU A 148 3.87 -8.92 -4.85
CA GLU A 148 5.01 -8.76 -5.76
C GLU A 148 4.88 -7.50 -6.65
N PHE A 149 3.67 -7.22 -7.15
CA PHE A 149 3.38 -5.99 -7.90
C PHE A 149 3.58 -4.74 -7.05
N LEU A 150 3.02 -4.71 -5.83
CA LEU A 150 3.18 -3.58 -4.89
C LEU A 150 4.66 -3.33 -4.58
N ALA A 151 5.38 -4.41 -4.31
CA ALA A 151 6.81 -4.45 -4.09
C ALA A 151 7.60 -3.80 -5.22
N GLN A 152 7.34 -4.25 -6.45
CA GLN A 152 8.03 -3.77 -7.64
C GLN A 152 7.77 -2.28 -7.87
N LYS A 153 6.51 -1.85 -7.79
CA LYS A 153 6.12 -0.45 -7.98
C LYS A 153 6.78 0.48 -6.95
N LEU A 154 6.85 0.07 -5.69
CA LEU A 154 7.50 0.85 -4.64
C LEU A 154 9.03 0.92 -4.84
N ALA A 155 9.65 -0.15 -5.33
CA ALA A 155 11.08 -0.17 -5.66
C ALA A 155 11.41 0.76 -6.84
N GLU A 156 10.56 0.82 -7.86
CA GLU A 156 10.74 1.70 -9.03
C GLU A 156 10.69 3.19 -8.66
N THR A 157 9.93 3.56 -7.62
CA THR A 157 9.90 4.94 -7.11
C THR A 157 11.19 5.44 -6.43
N ASP A 158 12.19 4.59 -6.19
CA ASP A 158 13.51 5.00 -5.69
C ASP A 158 14.42 5.55 -6.80
N LEU A 159 14.08 5.27 -8.08
CA LEU A 159 14.91 5.60 -9.25
C LEU A 159 14.50 6.90 -9.98
N SER A 160 13.48 7.60 -9.49
CA SER A 160 12.86 8.78 -10.12
C SER A 160 12.90 10.02 -9.21
#